data_AF-A0ABD5FIG2-F1
#
_entry.id   AF-A0ABD5FIG2-F1
#
_cell.length_a   1.000
_cell.length_b   1.000
_cell.length_c   1.000
_cell.angle_alpha   90.00
_cell.angle_beta   90.00
_cell.angle_gamma   90.00
#
_symmetry.space_group_name_H-M   'P 1'
#
loop_
_entity.id
_entity.type
_entity.pdbx_description
1 polymer ?
#
loop_
_entity_poly.entity_id
_entity_poly.type
_entity_poly.pdbx_seq_one_letter_code
_entity_poly.pdbx_strand_id
1 'polypeptide(L)' 'MKCNRCKGERIIWGKDMFGRAVAINCPVCNKDGAAVRKETKEWGNGHSRSILDKR' A
#
# COMPACT_ATOMS: atom_id res chain seq x y z
N MET A 1 -11.32 13.13 5.39
CA MET A 1 -10.33 14.10 4.84
C MET A 1 -9.18 13.34 4.19
N LYS A 2 -8.64 13.84 3.07
CA LYS A 2 -7.42 13.27 2.46
C LYS A 2 -6.22 13.64 3.33
N CYS A 3 -5.23 12.75 3.44
CA CYS A 3 -4.00 13.05 4.17
C CYS A 3 -3.23 14.17 3.47
N ASN A 4 -2.98 15.28 4.15
CA ASN A 4 -2.27 16.44 3.56
C ASN A 4 -0.83 16.09 3.17
N ARG A 5 -0.19 15.12 3.84
CA ARG A 5 1.21 14.76 3.61
C ARG A 5 1.42 14.00 2.29
N CYS A 6 0.56 13.02 1.99
CA CYS A 6 0.64 12.24 0.75
C CYS A 6 -0.45 12.60 -0.26
N LYS A 7 -1.25 13.63 0.01
CA LYS A 7 -2.39 14.09 -0.81
C LYS A 7 -3.43 13.01 -1.16
N GLY A 8 -3.48 11.94 -0.37
CA GLY A 8 -4.37 10.78 -0.59
C GLY A 8 -3.70 9.56 -1.23
N GLU A 9 -2.49 9.68 -1.77
CA GLU A 9 -1.80 8.61 -2.52
C GLU A 9 -1.32 7.43 -1.66
N ARG A 10 -1.36 7.55 -0.33
CA ARG A 10 -0.84 6.58 0.67
C ARG A 10 0.66 6.27 0.57
N ILE A 11 1.36 6.81 -0.43
CA ILE A 11 2.81 6.75 -0.62
C ILE A 11 3.40 8.16 -0.79
N ILE A 12 4.71 8.26 -0.59
CA ILE A 12 5.54 9.44 -0.85
C ILE A 12 6.71 8.97 -1.71
N TRP A 13 7.03 9.74 -2.75
CA TRP A 13 8.18 9.45 -3.61
C TRP A 13 9.47 10.02 -3.02
N GLY A 14 10.50 9.18 -2.94
CA GLY A 14 11.85 9.56 -2.55
C GLY A 14 12.88 9.03 -3.54
N LYS A 15 14.17 9.22 -3.20
CA LYS A 15 15.29 8.59 -3.91
C LYS A 15 16.04 7.66 -2.96
N ASP A 16 16.46 6.51 -3.45
CA ASP A 16 17.36 5.62 -2.72
C ASP A 16 18.83 6.12 -2.79
N MET A 17 19.74 5.38 -2.17
CA MET A 17 21.18 5.68 -2.19
C MET A 17 21.82 5.64 -3.59
N PHE A 18 21.13 5.06 -4.58
CA PHE A 18 21.57 4.99 -5.98
C PHE A 18 20.83 6.01 -6.86
N GLY A 19 20.04 6.91 -6.26
CA GLY A 19 19.28 7.93 -6.98
C GLY A 19 18.02 7.43 -7.69
N ARG A 20 17.62 6.17 -7.48
CA ARG A 20 16.42 5.60 -8.09
C ARG A 20 15.17 6.05 -7.34
N ALA A 21 14.10 6.32 -8.09
CA ALA A 21 12.82 6.66 -7.49
C ALA A 21 12.28 5.47 -6.68
N VAL A 22 11.92 5.72 -5.42
CA VAL A 22 11.34 4.70 -4.53
C VAL A 22 10.04 5.21 -3.93
N ALA A 23 9.05 4.33 -3.89
CA ALA A 23 7.79 4.58 -3.20
C ALA A 23 7.96 4.23 -1.72
N ILE A 24 7.73 5.21 -0.85
CA ILE A 24 7.82 5.07 0.60
C ILE A 24 6.41 5.20 1.17
N ASN A 25 6.03 4.32 2.08
CA ASN A 25 4.75 4.40 2.76
C ASN A 25 4.56 5.74 3.48
N CYS A 26 3.39 6.36 3.35
CA CYS A 26 3.10 7.60 4.07
C CYS A 26 3.16 7.34 5.59
N PRO A 27 4.08 7.99 6.33
CA PRO A 27 4.27 7.70 7.76
C PRO A 27 3.10 8.13 8.64
N VAL A 28 2.17 8.92 8.09
CA VAL A 28 1.00 9.45 8.81
C VAL A 28 -0.23 8.56 8.62
N CYS A 29 -0.60 8.24 7.37
CA CYS A 29 -1.87 7.58 7.06
C CYS A 29 -1.73 6.17 6.45
N ASN A 30 -0.51 5.69 6.26
CA ASN A 30 -0.22 4.35 5.76
C ASN A 30 1.08 3.81 6.36
N LYS A 31 1.32 4.05 7.65
CA LYS A 31 2.53 3.62 8.33
C LYS A 31 2.71 2.11 8.14
N ASP A 32 3.90 1.70 7.69
CA ASP A 32 4.28 0.30 7.41
C ASP A 32 3.34 -0.44 6.42
N GLY A 33 2.54 0.30 5.65
CA GLY A 33 1.57 -0.26 4.72
C GLY A 33 0.31 -0.82 5.39
N ALA A 34 0.08 -0.55 6.68
CA ALA A 34 -0.98 -1.17 7.46
C ALA A 34 -2.40 -0.90 6.91
N ALA A 35 -2.66 0.33 6.47
CA ALA A 35 -3.96 0.70 5.93
C ALA A 35 -4.25 -0.06 4.63
N VAL A 36 -3.29 -0.07 3.71
CA VAL A 36 -3.40 -0.81 2.44
C VAL A 36 -3.53 -2.30 2.69
N ARG A 37 -2.73 -2.90 3.59
CA ARG A 37 -2.82 -4.34 3.92
C ARG A 37 -4.19 -4.73 4.49
N LYS A 38 -4.78 -3.88 5.35
CA LYS A 38 -6.12 -4.11 5.89
C LYS A 38 -7.16 -4.11 4.76
N GLU A 39 -7.13 -3.08 3.92
CA GLU A 39 -8.01 -2.98 2.74
C GLU A 39 -7.81 -4.20 1.82
N THR A 40 -6.59 -4.56 1.46
CA THR A 40 -6.31 -5.73 0.61
C THR A 40 -6.80 -7.04 1.22
N LYS A 41 -6.71 -7.22 2.55
CA LYS A 41 -7.23 -8.41 3.24
C LYS A 41 -8.76 -8.46 3.18
N GLU A 42 -9.43 -7.32 3.37
CA GLU A 42 -10.88 -7.21 3.26
C GLU A 42 -11.36 -7.50 1.82
N TRP A 43 -10.61 -7.02 0.81
CA TRP A 43 -10.86 -7.33 -0.60
C TRP A 43 -10.61 -8.81 -0.94
N GLY A 44 -9.57 -9.42 -0.37
CA GLY A 44 -9.25 -10.84 -0.56
C GLY A 44 -10.29 -11.79 0.02
N ASN A 45 -11.14 -11.32 0.95
CA ASN A 45 -12.28 -12.06 1.46
C ASN A 45 -13.56 -11.88 0.59
N GLY A 46 -13.53 -11.01 -0.42
CA GLY A 46 -14.70 -10.64 -1.24
C GLY A 46 -14.71 -11.18 -2.68
N HIS A 47 -13.58 -11.61 -3.25
CA HIS A 47 -13.56 -12.23 -4.58
C HIS A 47 -12.46 -13.29 -4.73
N SER A 48 -12.91 -14.56 -4.87
CA SER A 48 -12.23 -15.69 -5.51
C SER A 48 -10.79 -16.04 -5.08
N ARG A 49 -10.64 -16.87 -4.04
CA ARG A 49 -9.53 -17.83 -3.94
C ARG A 49 -9.83 -19.08 -4.77
N SER A 50 -9.88 -18.99 -6.10
CA SER A 50 -10.11 -20.19 -6.96
C SER A 50 -9.00 -20.55 -7.93
N ILE A 51 -7.82 -19.91 -7.88
CA ILE A 51 -6.72 -20.21 -8.82
C ILE A 51 -5.52 -20.93 -8.20
N LEU A 52 -5.38 -21.03 -6.87
CA LEU A 52 -4.20 -21.63 -6.23
C LEU A 52 -4.47 -22.89 -5.39
N ASP A 53 -5.71 -23.38 -5.32
CA ASP A 53 -6.09 -24.63 -4.64
C ASP A 53 -6.33 -25.78 -5.63
N LYS A 54 -5.57 -25.82 -6.74
CA LYS A 54 -5.49 -26.97 -7.64
C LYS A 54 -4.03 -27.37 -7.80
N ARG A 55 -3.49 -28.06 -6.80
CA ARG A 55 -2.35 -28.96 -6.96
C ARG A 55 -2.47 -30.12 -5.98
#